data_AF-A0A4E9FKU7-F1
#
_entry.id   AF-A0A4E9FKU7-F1
#
_cell.length_a   1.000
_cell.length_b   1.000
_cell.length_c   1.000
_cell.angle_alpha   90.00
_cell.angle_beta   90.00
_cell.angle_gamma   90.00
#
_symmetry.space_group_name_H-M   'P 1'
#
loop_
_entity.id
_entity.type
_entity.pdbx_description
1 polymer ?
#
loop_
_entity_poly.entity_id
_entity_poly.type
_entity_poly.pdbx_seq_one_letter_code
_entity_poly.pdbx_strand_id
1 'polypeptide(L)'
;MMARSSMEAGPSSEISPTMDQCHSSSLQRKKRRLHADQRAQLTYQKIAAERKAEKEKRQLEREKRQKVLEEYTSIKQRMNKALLKKNKRGQPNLNAQIEVLLEKIEKRMQKS
;
A
#
# COMPACT_ATOMS: atom_id res chain seq x y z
N MET A 1 0.03 17.00 19.99
CA MET A 1 -1.12 17.60 20.69
C MET A 1 -1.76 16.54 21.58
N MET A 2 -1.91 16.89 22.86
CA MET A 2 -2.99 16.52 23.80
C MET A 2 -3.12 15.05 24.27
N ALA A 3 -2.77 14.88 25.54
CA ALA A 3 -3.05 13.76 26.43
C ALA A 3 -4.52 13.71 26.90
N ARG A 4 -5.00 12.53 27.32
CA ARG A 4 -6.18 12.32 28.20
C ARG A 4 -5.94 11.03 29.01
N SER A 5 -5.51 11.16 30.27
CA SER A 5 -6.31 11.23 31.52
C SER A 5 -6.70 9.82 32.01
N SER A 6 -6.08 9.33 33.08
CA SER A 6 -6.46 9.52 34.50
C SER A 6 -7.60 8.57 34.89
N MET A 7 -7.29 7.46 35.57
CA MET A 7 -7.39 7.26 37.03
C MET A 7 -8.85 7.32 37.53
N GLU A 8 -9.35 6.22 38.09
CA GLU A 8 -10.38 6.12 39.15
C GLU A 8 -10.36 4.62 39.57
N ALA A 9 -9.73 4.21 40.68
CA ALA A 9 -10.13 4.36 42.08
C ALA A 9 -11.40 3.57 42.46
N GLY A 10 -11.26 2.65 43.41
CA GLY A 10 -12.37 2.00 44.13
C GLY A 10 -12.06 0.60 44.69
N PRO A 11 -11.62 0.46 45.95
CA PRO A 11 -11.46 -0.82 46.64
C PRO A 11 -12.67 -1.12 47.55
N SER A 12 -13.16 -2.37 47.59
CA SER A 12 -14.09 -2.84 48.64
C SER A 12 -14.13 -4.38 48.72
N SER A 13 -14.14 -4.87 49.97
CA SER A 13 -14.49 -6.23 50.44
C SER A 13 -13.43 -7.35 50.46
N GLU A 14 -12.65 -7.36 51.54
CA GLU A 14 -12.81 -8.30 52.68
C GLU A 14 -13.17 -9.80 52.43
N ILE A 15 -12.15 -10.67 52.60
CA ILE A 15 -12.03 -11.97 53.35
C ILE A 15 -12.92 -13.22 53.05
N SER A 16 -12.28 -14.22 52.38
CA SER A 16 -12.27 -15.72 52.48
C SER A 16 -13.57 -16.58 52.55
N PRO A 17 -13.65 -17.80 51.92
CA PRO A 17 -12.74 -18.93 52.15
C PRO A 17 -12.40 -19.90 50.97
N THR A 18 -11.11 -20.23 50.87
CA THR A 18 -10.50 -21.60 50.90
C THR A 18 -11.16 -22.71 50.04
N MET A 19 -10.83 -22.85 48.74
CA MET A 19 -9.71 -23.64 48.11
C MET A 19 -10.16 -24.81 47.20
N ASP A 20 -11.44 -25.24 47.18
CA ASP A 20 -11.85 -26.44 46.41
C ASP A 20 -12.64 -26.21 45.09
N GLN A 21 -12.84 -24.96 44.65
CA GLN A 21 -13.55 -24.66 43.37
C GLN A 21 -12.62 -24.45 42.15
N CYS A 22 -11.31 -24.65 42.32
CA CYS A 22 -10.29 -24.29 41.32
C CYS A 22 -10.24 -25.23 40.09
N HIS A 23 -10.72 -26.47 40.18
CA HIS A 23 -10.54 -27.44 39.09
C HIS A 23 -11.65 -27.41 38.02
N SER A 24 -12.92 -27.22 38.39
CA SER A 24 -14.02 -27.16 37.40
C SER A 24 -14.00 -25.87 36.59
N SER A 25 -13.77 -24.73 37.26
CA SER A 25 -13.66 -23.43 36.60
C SER A 25 -12.45 -23.35 35.67
N SER A 26 -11.31 -23.96 36.04
CA SER A 26 -10.12 -23.99 35.20
C SER A 26 -10.31 -24.82 33.93
N LEU A 27 -10.99 -25.98 33.99
CA LEU A 27 -11.32 -26.77 32.80
C LEU A 27 -12.29 -26.05 31.86
N GLN A 28 -13.34 -25.40 32.37
CA GLN A 28 -14.25 -24.60 31.54
C GLN A 28 -13.53 -23.41 30.92
N ARG A 29 -12.67 -22.71 31.68
CA ARG A 29 -11.83 -21.62 31.15
C ARG A 29 -10.87 -22.14 30.08
N LYS A 30 -10.26 -23.32 30.25
CA LYS A 30 -9.39 -23.95 29.25
C LYS A 30 -10.15 -24.31 27.97
N LYS A 31 -11.36 -24.89 28.07
CA LYS A 31 -12.21 -25.17 26.90
C LYS A 31 -12.65 -23.88 26.17
N ARG A 32 -13.06 -22.85 26.91
CA ARG A 32 -13.41 -21.52 26.35
C ARG A 32 -12.21 -20.87 25.66
N ARG A 33 -11.01 -20.98 26.24
CA ARG A 33 -9.75 -20.53 25.63
C ARG A 33 -9.46 -21.28 24.34
N LEU A 34 -9.54 -22.62 24.33
CA LEU A 34 -9.36 -23.40 23.10
C LEU A 34 -10.31 -22.93 21.98
N HIS A 35 -11.58 -22.63 22.30
CA HIS A 35 -12.51 -22.06 21.33
C HIS A 35 -12.13 -20.62 20.93
N ALA A 36 -11.68 -19.79 21.86
CA ALA A 36 -11.21 -18.44 21.58
C ALA A 36 -9.98 -18.46 20.66
N ASP A 37 -9.04 -19.38 20.89
CA ASP A 37 -7.83 -19.58 20.09
C ASP A 37 -8.21 -20.00 18.66
N GLN A 38 -9.16 -20.93 18.51
CA GLN A 38 -9.71 -21.31 17.20
C GLN A 38 -10.38 -20.13 16.48
N ARG A 39 -11.20 -19.32 17.18
CA ARG A 39 -11.81 -18.12 16.60
C ARG A 39 -10.74 -17.11 16.16
N ALA A 40 -9.73 -16.88 16.99
CA ALA A 40 -8.62 -15.98 16.70
C ALA A 40 -7.79 -16.46 15.50
N GLN A 41 -7.58 -17.76 15.37
CA GLN A 41 -6.89 -18.33 14.22
C GLN A 41 -7.69 -18.13 12.92
N LEU A 42 -9.01 -18.35 12.95
CA LEU A 42 -9.87 -18.13 11.79
C LEU A 42 -9.94 -16.65 11.39
N THR A 43 -10.05 -15.73 12.34
CA THR A 43 -10.04 -14.29 12.02
C THR A 43 -8.68 -13.85 11.48
N TYR A 44 -7.58 -14.34 12.04
CA TYR A 44 -6.25 -14.09 11.52
C TYR A 44 -6.09 -14.57 10.07
N GLN A 45 -6.54 -15.78 9.76
CA GLN A 45 -6.49 -16.33 8.40
C GLN A 45 -7.29 -15.47 7.41
N LYS A 46 -8.49 -15.02 7.79
CA LYS A 46 -9.31 -14.12 6.96
C LYS A 46 -8.58 -12.80 6.68
N ILE A 47 -8.06 -12.15 7.72
CA ILE A 47 -7.31 -10.88 7.59
C ILE A 47 -6.04 -11.08 6.74
N ALA A 48 -5.33 -12.20 6.92
CA ALA A 48 -4.14 -12.50 6.15
C ALA A 48 -4.46 -12.69 4.65
N ALA A 49 -5.57 -13.37 4.32
CA ALA A 49 -6.04 -13.53 2.95
C ALA A 49 -6.43 -12.19 2.31
N GLU A 50 -7.19 -11.36 3.03
CA GLU A 50 -7.57 -10.01 2.57
C GLU A 50 -6.34 -9.12 2.32
N ARG A 51 -5.36 -9.13 3.23
CA ARG A 51 -4.10 -8.39 3.08
C ARG A 51 -3.30 -8.87 1.87
N LYS A 52 -3.29 -10.17 1.59
CA LYS A 52 -2.60 -10.73 0.42
C LYS A 52 -3.26 -10.26 -0.88
N ALA A 53 -4.59 -10.35 -0.98
CA ALA A 53 -5.34 -9.90 -2.16
C ALA A 53 -5.17 -8.39 -2.41
N GLU A 54 -5.23 -7.57 -1.35
CA GLU A 54 -5.01 -6.13 -1.44
C GLU A 54 -3.57 -5.78 -1.85
N LYS A 55 -2.57 -6.52 -1.36
CA LYS A 55 -1.17 -6.35 -1.78
C LYS A 55 -0.98 -6.65 -3.27
N GLU A 56 -1.58 -7.72 -3.76
CA GLU A 56 -1.52 -8.11 -5.18
C GLU A 56 -2.18 -7.05 -6.08
N LYS A 57 -3.37 -6.56 -5.71
CA LYS A 57 -4.05 -5.47 -6.42
C LYS A 57 -3.18 -4.21 -6.48
N ARG A 58 -2.62 -3.78 -5.35
CA ARG A 58 -1.74 -2.60 -5.27
C ARG A 58 -0.47 -2.76 -6.09
N GLN A 59 0.08 -3.97 -6.15
CA GLN A 59 1.25 -4.25 -6.98
C GLN A 59 0.93 -4.10 -8.47
N LEU A 60 -0.19 -4.68 -8.93
CA LEU A 60 -0.64 -4.53 -10.31
C LEU A 60 -0.89 -3.06 -10.70
N GLU A 61 -1.49 -2.27 -9.80
CA GLU A 61 -1.69 -0.83 -10.02
C GLU A 61 -0.36 -0.07 -10.10
N ARG A 62 0.60 -0.40 -9.22
CA ARG A 62 1.93 0.20 -9.24
C ARG A 62 2.66 -0.12 -10.55
N GLU A 63 2.62 -1.37 -11.00
CA GLU A 63 3.25 -1.78 -12.26
C GLU A 63 2.62 -1.06 -13.47
N LYS A 64 1.30 -0.95 -13.53
CA LYS A 64 0.60 -0.18 -14.58
C LYS A 64 1.04 1.28 -14.57
N ARG A 65 1.06 1.92 -13.39
CA ARG A 65 1.50 3.32 -13.25
C ARG A 65 2.97 3.50 -13.65
N GLN A 66 3.83 2.56 -13.25
CA GLN A 66 5.25 2.59 -13.57
C GLN A 66 5.48 2.49 -15.08
N LYS A 67 4.81 1.57 -15.78
CA LYS A 67 4.88 1.45 -17.25
C LYS A 67 4.49 2.75 -17.95
N VAL A 68 3.38 3.37 -17.56
CA VAL A 68 2.93 4.66 -18.12
C VAL A 68 3.96 5.77 -17.89
N LEU A 69 4.56 5.82 -16.70
CA LEU A 69 5.60 6.80 -16.38
C LEU A 69 6.91 6.55 -17.15
N GLU A 70 7.31 5.29 -17.33
CA GLU A 70 8.48 4.90 -18.11
C GLU A 70 8.31 5.28 -19.59
N GLU A 71 7.14 5.01 -20.18
CA GLU A 71 6.82 5.42 -21.55
C GLU A 71 6.87 6.95 -21.70
N TYR A 72 6.22 7.68 -20.79
CA TYR A 72 6.23 9.15 -20.79
C TYR A 72 7.64 9.72 -20.65
N THR A 73 8.44 9.20 -19.72
CA THR A 73 9.80 9.68 -19.47
C THR A 73 10.74 9.35 -20.63
N SER A 74 10.64 8.16 -21.22
CA SER A 74 11.38 7.77 -22.43
C SER A 74 11.08 8.69 -23.62
N ILE A 75 9.79 8.96 -23.88
CA ILE A 75 9.36 9.89 -24.93
C ILE A 75 9.91 11.29 -24.64
N LYS A 76 9.73 11.80 -23.42
CA LYS A 76 10.21 13.13 -23.01
C LYS A 76 11.72 13.27 -23.21
N GLN A 77 12.49 12.26 -22.82
CA GLN A 77 13.95 12.24 -23.00
C GLN A 77 14.34 12.27 -24.48
N ARG A 78 13.70 11.46 -25.32
CA ARG A 78 13.95 11.43 -26.78
C ARG A 78 13.69 12.79 -27.42
N MET A 79 12.55 13.40 -27.09
CA MET A 79 12.19 14.74 -27.59
C MET A 79 13.18 15.80 -27.12
N ASN A 80 13.56 15.78 -25.83
CA ASN A 80 14.56 16.71 -25.31
C ASN A 80 15.92 16.55 -26.01
N LYS A 81 16.36 15.32 -26.29
CA LYS A 81 17.60 15.06 -27.04
C LYS A 81 17.54 15.65 -28.44
N ALA A 82 16.41 15.50 -29.14
CA ALA A 82 16.23 16.05 -30.48
C ALA A 82 16.22 17.60 -30.47
N LEU A 83 15.57 18.22 -29.48
CA LEU A 83 15.54 19.68 -29.33
C LEU A 83 16.91 20.28 -28.97
N LEU A 84 17.71 19.56 -28.18
CA LEU A 84 19.08 19.98 -27.81
C LEU A 84 20.11 19.73 -28.92
N LYS A 85 19.75 19.01 -29.99
CA LYS A 85 20.66 18.69 -31.09
C LYS A 85 21.10 19.96 -31.81
N LYS A 86 22.41 20.18 -31.85
CA LYS A 86 23.05 21.29 -32.57
C LYS A 86 23.83 20.77 -33.77
N ASN A 87 24.02 21.60 -34.79
CA ASN A 87 24.90 21.30 -35.93
C ASN A 87 26.38 21.50 -35.54
N LYS A 88 27.31 21.17 -36.46
CA LYS A 88 28.75 21.35 -36.23
C LYS A 88 29.16 22.80 -35.92
N ARG A 89 28.34 23.77 -36.32
CA ARG A 89 28.52 25.22 -36.07
C ARG A 89 27.82 25.69 -34.78
N GLY A 90 27.25 24.78 -33.99
CA GLY A 90 26.55 25.09 -32.73
C GLY A 90 25.12 25.63 -32.87
N GLN A 91 24.60 25.77 -34.09
CA GLN A 91 23.23 26.23 -34.33
C GLN A 91 22.22 25.09 -34.09
N PRO A 92 20.99 25.40 -33.67
CA PRO A 92 19.93 24.39 -33.54
C PRO A 92 19.71 23.60 -34.84
N ASN A 93 19.56 22.28 -34.72
CA ASN A 93 19.24 21.43 -35.86
C ASN A 93 17.73 21.46 -36.15
N LEU A 94 17.34 22.22 -37.18
CA LEU A 94 15.93 22.39 -37.55
C LEU A 94 15.24 21.07 -37.94
N ASN A 95 15.92 20.17 -38.65
CA ASN A 95 15.34 18.89 -39.07
C ASN A 95 14.94 18.05 -37.85
N ALA A 96 15.79 17.99 -36.82
CA ALA A 96 15.47 17.28 -35.58
C ALA A 96 14.29 17.91 -34.81
N GLN A 97 14.13 19.23 -34.88
CA GLN A 97 12.99 19.92 -34.27
C GLN A 97 11.69 19.66 -35.04
N ILE A 98 11.76 19.59 -36.38
CA ILE A 98 10.63 19.23 -37.24
C ILE A 98 10.17 17.80 -36.93
N GLU A 99 11.08 16.83 -36.78
CA GLU A 99 10.75 15.45 -36.37
C GLU A 99 9.95 15.42 -35.06
N VAL A 100 10.36 16.20 -34.04
CA VAL A 100 9.63 16.30 -32.77
C VAL A 100 8.23 16.90 -32.96
N LEU A 101 8.07 17.87 -33.87
CA LEU A 101 6.77 18.47 -34.17
C LEU A 101 5.85 17.48 -34.89
N LEU A 102 6.36 16.74 -35.88
CA LEU A 102 5.61 15.72 -36.60
C LEU A 102 5.12 14.63 -35.64
N GLU A 103 6.00 14.11 -34.77
CA GLU A 103 5.63 13.11 -33.75
C GLU A 103 4.53 13.64 -32.81
N LYS A 104 4.54 14.94 -32.47
CA LYS A 104 3.48 15.56 -31.66
C LYS A 104 2.15 15.66 -32.42
N ILE A 105 2.17 15.96 -33.71
CA ILE A 105 0.97 16.05 -34.54
C ILE A 105 0.35 14.65 -34.69
N GLU A 106 1.14 13.65 -35.05
CA GLU A 106 0.69 12.25 -35.15
C GLU A 106 0.05 11.76 -33.85
N LYS A 107 0.69 12.00 -32.69
CA LYS A 107 0.13 11.63 -31.39
C LYS A 107 -1.16 12.34 -31.04
N ARG A 108 -1.38 13.56 -31.55
CA ARG A 108 -2.66 14.28 -31.37
C ARG A 108 -3.74 13.70 -32.28
N MET A 109 -3.38 13.36 -33.52
CA MET A 109 -4.30 12.72 -34.46
C MET A 109 -4.75 11.34 -34.01
N GLN A 110 -3.88 10.54 -33.39
CA GLN A 110 -4.23 9.21 -32.85
C GLN A 110 -5.12 9.26 -31.59
N LYS A 111 -5.17 10.41 -30.90
CA LYS A 111 -5.97 10.60 -29.68
C LYS A 111 -7.34 11.22 -29.94
N SER A 112 -7.54 11.79 -31.14
CA SER A 112 -8.80 12.42 -31.55
C SER A 112 -9.67 11.38 -32.25
#